data_AF-A0A2N4XLC3-F1
#
_entry.id   AF-A0A2N4XLC3-F1
#
_cell.length_a   1.000
_cell.length_b   1.000
_cell.length_c   1.000
_cell.angle_alpha   90.00
_cell.angle_beta   90.00
_cell.angle_gamma   90.00
#
_symmetry.space_group_name_H-M   'P 1'
#
loop_
_entity.id
_entity.type
_entity.pdbx_description
1 polymer ?
#
loop_
_entity_poly.entity_id
_entity_poly.type
_entity_poly.pdbx_seq_one_letter_code
_entity_poly.pdbx_strand_id
1 'polypeptide(L)'
;MTDTALPISLRGDLLLRKSRRWGLFALLALLLTLPCVLFMKPLWSFLITLGSGSFMLMAGLWGLILAAGPLAFLACGLAALFLRVEARFAPRSRQQPFSDTLAISFALLLSFLPALAALYPPVKAILTGYIGFRGLGQQYPLASDPYGFWQAVAFWFMGAATLAFLAGLYWRGKWRAHRTATTTAAA
;
A
#
# COMPACT_ATOMS: atom_id res chain seq x y z
N MET A 1 -28.53 -39.40 13.63
CA MET A 1 -27.94 -39.08 12.31
C MET A 1 -27.93 -37.57 12.12
N THR A 2 -26.88 -36.92 12.58
CA THR A 2 -26.53 -35.52 12.25
C THR A 2 -25.02 -35.40 12.39
N ASP A 3 -24.29 -36.02 11.46
CA ASP A 3 -22.90 -35.67 11.22
C ASP A 3 -22.87 -34.24 10.70
N THR A 4 -22.65 -33.29 11.62
CA THR A 4 -22.26 -31.94 11.29
C THR A 4 -20.80 -32.01 10.84
N ALA A 5 -20.60 -32.44 9.59
CA ALA A 5 -19.32 -32.36 8.93
C ALA A 5 -18.87 -30.89 8.95
N LEU A 6 -18.02 -30.55 9.91
CA LEU A 6 -17.33 -29.27 9.97
C LEU A 6 -16.67 -29.08 8.60
N PRO A 7 -16.99 -28.02 7.84
CA PRO A 7 -16.32 -27.81 6.56
C PRO A 7 -14.83 -27.64 6.87
N ILE A 8 -14.00 -28.53 6.32
CA ILE A 8 -12.54 -28.40 6.37
C ILE A 8 -12.25 -26.98 5.87
N SER A 9 -11.87 -26.09 6.77
CA SER A 9 -11.70 -24.70 6.41
C SER A 9 -10.44 -24.60 5.56
N LEU A 10 -10.64 -24.54 4.25
CA LEU A 10 -9.55 -24.35 3.31
C LEU A 10 -8.83 -23.04 3.66
N ARG A 11 -7.50 -23.06 3.64
CA ARG A 11 -6.64 -21.93 4.04
C ARG A 11 -7.05 -20.61 3.35
N GLY A 12 -7.46 -20.66 2.09
CA GLY A 12 -7.93 -19.48 1.35
C GLY A 12 -9.20 -18.85 1.94
N ASP A 13 -10.13 -19.65 2.46
CA ASP A 13 -11.38 -19.13 3.04
C ASP A 13 -11.13 -18.41 4.37
N LEU A 14 -10.17 -18.89 5.17
CA LEU A 14 -9.72 -18.20 6.38
C LEU A 14 -9.06 -16.86 6.06
N LEU A 15 -8.19 -16.83 5.04
CA LEU A 15 -7.54 -15.61 4.57
C LEU A 15 -8.53 -14.58 4.03
N LEU A 16 -9.58 -15.01 3.31
CA LEU A 16 -10.66 -14.12 2.86
C LEU A 16 -11.43 -13.51 4.03
N ARG A 17 -11.77 -14.29 5.06
CA ARG A 17 -12.43 -13.76 6.26
C ARG A 17 -11.56 -12.73 6.97
N LYS A 18 -10.26 -13.02 7.10
CA LYS A 18 -9.29 -12.09 7.70
C LYS A 18 -9.19 -10.81 6.85
N SER A 19 -9.05 -10.94 5.53
CA SER A 19 -9.02 -9.82 4.58
C SER A 19 -10.25 -8.92 4.73
N ARG A 20 -11.45 -9.49 4.81
CA ARG A 20 -12.70 -8.72 5.01
C ARG A 20 -12.73 -7.97 6.34
N ARG A 21 -12.24 -8.57 7.43
CA ARG A 21 -12.15 -7.89 8.74
C ARG A 21 -11.22 -6.69 8.68
N TRP A 22 -10.03 -6.85 8.09
CA TRP A 22 -9.11 -5.72 7.89
C TRP A 22 -9.68 -4.67 6.93
N GLY A 23 -10.40 -5.10 5.89
CA GLY A 23 -11.10 -4.19 4.97
C GLY A 23 -12.19 -3.39 5.67
N LEU A 24 -12.92 -4.00 6.61
CA LEU A 24 -13.89 -3.31 7.46
C LEU A 24 -13.19 -2.28 8.35
N PHE A 25 -12.09 -2.64 9.01
CA PHE A 25 -11.33 -1.67 9.83
C PHE A 25 -10.78 -0.51 9.00
N ALA A 26 -10.30 -0.78 7.79
CA ALA A 26 -9.89 0.26 6.86
C ALA A 26 -11.08 1.18 6.52
N LEU A 27 -12.23 0.60 6.17
CA LEU A 27 -13.43 1.37 5.86
C LEU A 27 -13.88 2.24 7.05
N LEU A 28 -13.88 1.69 8.27
CA LEU A 28 -14.22 2.43 9.49
C LEU A 28 -13.23 3.58 9.74
N ALA A 29 -11.93 3.33 9.61
CA ALA A 29 -10.91 4.37 9.73
C ALA A 29 -11.12 5.48 8.69
N LEU A 30 -11.44 5.12 7.43
CA LEU A 30 -11.73 6.09 6.38
C LEU A 30 -12.98 6.91 6.70
N LEU A 31 -14.09 6.25 7.06
CA LEU A 31 -15.36 6.91 7.37
C LEU A 31 -15.25 7.83 8.59
N LEU A 32 -14.37 7.51 9.55
CA LEU A 32 -14.09 8.37 10.69
C LEU A 32 -13.22 9.58 10.32
N THR A 33 -12.18 9.35 9.51
CA THR A 33 -11.16 10.37 9.21
C THR A 33 -11.60 11.34 8.12
N LEU A 34 -12.24 10.82 7.06
CA LEU A 34 -12.64 11.59 5.89
C LEU A 34 -13.51 12.82 6.24
N PRO A 35 -14.59 12.71 7.05
CA PRO A 35 -15.36 13.90 7.42
C PRO A 35 -14.55 14.89 8.25
N CYS A 36 -13.65 14.43 9.11
CA CYS A 36 -12.78 15.30 9.89
C CYS A 36 -11.85 16.16 9.01
N VAL A 37 -11.42 15.61 7.87
CA VAL A 37 -10.61 16.34 6.87
C VAL A 37 -11.48 17.24 6.00
N LEU A 38 -12.62 16.74 5.50
CA LEU A 38 -13.49 17.50 4.59
C LEU A 38 -14.16 18.69 5.27
N PHE A 39 -14.58 18.55 6.53
CA PHE A 39 -15.26 19.58 7.30
C PHE A 39 -14.34 20.28 8.30
N MET A 40 -13.03 20.36 7.98
CA MET A 40 -12.02 20.92 8.88
C MET A 40 -12.37 22.33 9.36
N LYS A 41 -12.79 23.23 8.46
CA LYS A 41 -13.16 24.61 8.82
C LYS A 41 -14.40 24.68 9.73
N PRO A 42 -15.57 24.09 9.36
CA PRO A 42 -16.74 24.09 10.24
C PRO A 42 -16.49 23.45 11.61
N LEU A 43 -15.78 22.31 11.64
CA LEU A 43 -15.46 21.61 12.89
C LEU A 43 -14.58 22.45 13.79
N TRP A 44 -13.58 23.14 13.23
CA TRP A 44 -12.71 24.04 13.96
C TRP A 44 -13.47 25.24 14.55
N SER A 45 -14.36 25.85 13.75
CA SER A 45 -15.22 26.94 14.23
C SER A 45 -16.12 26.50 15.37
N PHE A 46 -16.70 25.29 15.31
CA PHE A 46 -17.48 24.72 16.40
C PHE A 46 -16.62 24.46 17.66
N LEU A 47 -15.43 23.88 17.48
CA LEU A 47 -14.50 23.58 18.57
C LEU A 47 -14.17 24.84 19.40
N ILE A 48 -13.89 25.97 18.75
CA ILE A 48 -13.54 27.23 19.43
C ILE A 48 -14.69 27.77 20.31
N THR A 49 -15.95 27.43 19.98
CA THR A 49 -17.11 27.87 20.77
C THR A 49 -17.32 27.05 22.06
N LEU A 50 -16.58 25.95 22.24
CA LEU A 50 -16.64 25.13 23.45
C LEU A 50 -15.89 25.80 24.62
N GLY A 51 -16.38 25.60 25.85
CA GLY A 51 -15.62 25.96 27.07
C GLY A 51 -14.29 25.19 27.19
N SER A 52 -13.35 25.67 28.01
CA SER A 52 -11.95 25.21 27.98
C SER A 52 -11.75 23.70 28.15
N GLY A 53 -12.47 23.06 29.07
CA GLY A 53 -12.36 21.61 29.31
C GLY A 53 -12.87 20.77 28.12
N SER A 54 -14.06 21.10 27.61
CA SER A 54 -14.64 20.42 26.46
C SER A 54 -13.83 20.66 25.18
N PHE A 55 -13.27 21.87 25.02
CA PHE A 55 -12.37 22.20 23.92
C PHE A 55 -11.12 21.33 23.92
N MET A 56 -10.40 21.23 25.04
CA MET A 56 -9.15 20.44 25.10
C MET A 56 -9.39 18.97 24.75
N LEU A 57 -10.46 18.38 25.28
CA LEU A 57 -10.81 16.98 25.00
C LEU A 57 -11.14 16.78 23.51
N MET A 58 -12.03 17.60 22.96
CA MET A 58 -12.49 17.46 21.58
C MET A 58 -11.38 17.77 20.56
N ALA A 59 -10.56 18.79 20.81
CA ALA A 59 -9.39 19.09 19.99
C ALA A 59 -8.36 17.95 20.03
N GLY A 60 -8.14 17.35 21.21
CA GLY A 60 -7.28 16.19 21.37
C GLY A 60 -7.78 14.96 20.60
N LEU A 61 -9.05 14.62 20.73
CA LEU A 61 -9.68 13.52 19.97
C LEU A 61 -9.64 13.77 18.47
N TRP A 62 -9.93 14.99 18.04
CA TRP A 62 -9.90 15.35 16.63
C TRP A 62 -8.48 15.27 16.06
N GLY A 63 -7.49 15.77 16.79
CA GLY A 63 -6.07 15.60 16.44
C GLY A 63 -5.66 14.13 16.36
N LEU A 64 -6.12 13.29 17.30
CA LEU A 64 -5.87 11.85 17.29
C LEU A 64 -6.48 11.18 16.05
N ILE A 65 -7.72 11.52 15.70
CA ILE A 65 -8.38 10.99 14.48
C ILE A 65 -7.60 11.39 13.23
N LEU A 66 -7.18 12.66 13.13
CA LEU A 66 -6.44 13.16 11.98
C LEU A 66 -5.03 12.55 11.88
N ALA A 67 -4.39 12.23 13.00
CA ALA A 67 -3.07 11.60 13.02
C ALA A 67 -3.12 10.09 12.77
N ALA A 68 -3.94 9.37 13.55
CA ALA A 68 -3.99 7.90 13.52
C ALA A 68 -4.89 7.36 12.40
N GLY A 69 -5.93 8.09 12.03
CA GLY A 69 -6.93 7.66 11.06
C GLY A 69 -6.37 7.32 9.67
N PRO A 70 -5.59 8.20 9.02
CA PRO A 70 -4.98 7.90 7.73
C PRO A 70 -4.02 6.70 7.79
N LEU A 71 -3.23 6.61 8.87
CA LEU A 71 -2.30 5.49 9.08
C LEU A 71 -3.05 4.17 9.25
N ALA A 72 -4.13 4.16 10.04
CA ALA A 72 -4.98 2.99 10.25
C ALA A 72 -5.65 2.56 8.94
N PHE A 73 -6.18 3.51 8.16
CA PHE A 73 -6.76 3.24 6.85
C PHE A 73 -5.75 2.58 5.91
N LEU A 74 -4.55 3.14 5.79
CA LEU A 74 -3.49 2.62 4.93
C LEU A 74 -3.01 1.24 5.39
N ALA A 75 -2.68 1.08 6.68
CA ALA A 75 -2.17 -0.18 7.22
C ALA A 75 -3.22 -1.31 7.10
N CYS A 76 -4.46 -1.05 7.49
CA CYS A 76 -5.54 -2.02 7.39
C CYS A 76 -5.89 -2.32 5.93
N GLY A 77 -5.89 -1.31 5.06
CA GLY A 77 -6.16 -1.46 3.63
C GLY A 77 -5.10 -2.31 2.94
N LEU A 78 -3.82 -2.07 3.23
CA LEU A 78 -2.70 -2.90 2.76
C LEU A 78 -2.83 -4.34 3.25
N ALA A 79 -3.08 -4.54 4.55
CA ALA A 79 -3.27 -5.87 5.11
C ALA A 79 -4.45 -6.60 4.45
N ALA A 80 -5.58 -5.92 4.26
CA ALA A 80 -6.75 -6.47 3.60
C ALA A 80 -6.46 -6.89 2.16
N LEU A 81 -5.75 -6.04 1.41
CA LEU A 81 -5.38 -6.28 0.02
C LEU A 81 -4.44 -7.48 -0.12
N PHE A 82 -3.33 -7.50 0.61
CA PHE A 82 -2.35 -8.58 0.49
C PHE A 82 -2.91 -9.91 1.02
N LEU A 83 -3.71 -9.91 2.09
CA LEU A 83 -4.41 -11.12 2.52
C LEU A 83 -5.37 -11.65 1.45
N ARG A 84 -5.98 -10.76 0.65
CA ARG A 84 -6.85 -11.15 -0.46
C ARG A 84 -6.05 -11.78 -1.60
N VAL A 85 -4.90 -11.22 -1.93
CA VAL A 85 -3.97 -11.80 -2.90
C VAL A 85 -3.51 -13.19 -2.44
N GLU A 86 -3.10 -13.33 -1.18
CA GLU A 86 -2.72 -14.63 -0.60
C GLU A 86 -3.85 -15.66 -0.68
N ALA A 87 -5.09 -15.24 -0.44
CA ALA A 87 -6.24 -16.13 -0.53
C ALA A 87 -6.50 -16.67 -1.94
N ARG A 88 -6.14 -15.90 -2.99
CA ARG A 88 -6.28 -16.36 -4.38
C ARG A 88 -5.33 -17.49 -4.73
N PHE A 89 -4.13 -17.49 -4.14
CA PHE A 89 -3.10 -18.49 -4.37
C PHE A 89 -3.20 -19.71 -3.44
N ALA A 90 -4.17 -19.72 -2.52
CA ALA A 90 -4.44 -20.83 -1.61
C ALA A 90 -5.69 -21.63 -2.06
N PRO A 91 -5.80 -22.92 -1.67
CA PRO A 91 -7.02 -23.69 -1.86
C PRO A 91 -8.23 -22.99 -1.20
N ARG A 92 -9.37 -22.97 -1.89
CA ARG A 92 -10.60 -22.30 -1.44
C ARG A 92 -11.86 -22.95 -2.00
N SER A 93 -12.98 -22.77 -1.30
CA SER A 93 -14.26 -23.39 -1.65
C SER A 93 -14.92 -22.75 -2.88
N ARG A 94 -14.78 -21.44 -3.07
CA ARG A 94 -15.40 -20.71 -4.18
C ARG A 94 -14.41 -19.79 -4.88
N GLN A 95 -14.41 -19.81 -6.21
CA GLN A 95 -13.62 -18.87 -7.01
C GLN A 95 -14.38 -17.58 -7.32
N GLN A 96 -13.69 -16.43 -7.24
CA GLN A 96 -14.24 -15.09 -7.49
C GLN A 96 -13.39 -14.32 -8.52
N PRO A 97 -13.39 -14.72 -9.80
CA PRO A 97 -12.38 -14.34 -10.78
C PRO A 97 -12.22 -12.83 -10.93
N PHE A 98 -13.32 -12.09 -11.09
CA PHE A 98 -13.27 -10.63 -11.29
C PHE A 98 -12.63 -9.90 -10.11
N SER A 99 -13.09 -10.19 -8.89
CA SER A 99 -12.62 -9.46 -7.72
C SER A 99 -11.20 -9.85 -7.32
N ASP A 100 -10.76 -11.06 -7.65
CA ASP A 100 -9.37 -11.47 -7.45
C ASP A 100 -8.44 -10.81 -8.47
N THR A 101 -8.86 -10.69 -9.73
CA THR A 101 -8.10 -9.97 -10.75
C THR A 101 -7.91 -8.52 -10.34
N LEU A 102 -8.96 -7.83 -9.88
CA LEU A 102 -8.83 -6.47 -9.37
C LEU A 102 -7.85 -6.36 -8.21
N ALA A 103 -7.93 -7.28 -7.24
CA ALA A 103 -7.02 -7.30 -6.10
C ALA A 103 -5.56 -7.52 -6.52
N ILE A 104 -5.32 -8.45 -7.45
CA ILE A 104 -3.98 -8.71 -7.99
C ILE A 104 -3.47 -7.49 -8.74
N SER A 105 -4.27 -6.89 -9.63
CA SER A 105 -3.86 -5.71 -10.41
C SER A 105 -3.51 -4.54 -9.50
N PHE A 106 -4.33 -4.28 -8.48
CA PHE A 106 -4.08 -3.20 -7.53
C PHE A 106 -2.83 -3.47 -6.67
N ALA A 107 -2.65 -4.71 -6.19
CA ALA A 107 -1.47 -5.09 -5.44
C ALA A 107 -0.20 -5.04 -6.30
N LEU A 108 -0.26 -5.44 -7.58
CA LEU A 108 0.86 -5.32 -8.52
C LEU A 108 1.27 -3.85 -8.66
N LEU A 109 0.31 -2.98 -8.97
CA LEU A 109 0.56 -1.54 -9.09
C LEU A 109 1.21 -1.00 -7.82
N LEU A 110 0.66 -1.35 -6.65
CA LEU A 110 1.14 -0.86 -5.37
C LEU A 110 2.54 -1.39 -4.99
N SER A 111 2.87 -2.63 -5.36
CA SER A 111 4.21 -3.20 -5.17
C SER A 111 5.27 -2.51 -6.03
N PHE A 112 4.92 -2.09 -7.26
CA PHE A 112 5.85 -1.43 -8.18
C PHE A 112 5.85 0.10 -8.06
N LEU A 113 4.87 0.68 -7.38
CA LEU A 113 4.75 2.12 -7.22
C LEU A 113 6.00 2.79 -6.63
N PRO A 114 6.68 2.24 -5.60
CA PRO A 114 7.92 2.83 -5.08
C PRO A 114 9.05 2.85 -6.13
N ALA A 115 9.16 1.80 -6.94
CA ALA A 115 10.14 1.74 -8.03
C ALA A 115 9.85 2.80 -9.10
N LEU A 116 8.57 2.94 -9.50
CA LEU A 116 8.15 3.98 -10.44
C LEU A 116 8.38 5.39 -9.90
N ALA A 117 8.09 5.62 -8.61
CA ALA A 117 8.36 6.90 -7.96
C ALA A 117 9.85 7.22 -7.90
N ALA A 118 10.71 6.21 -7.67
CA ALA A 118 12.16 6.36 -7.68
C ALA A 118 12.75 6.67 -9.07
N LEU A 119 12.01 6.45 -10.16
CA LEU A 119 12.42 6.87 -11.50
C LEU A 119 12.21 8.37 -11.75
N TYR A 120 11.37 9.05 -10.96
CA TYR A 120 11.09 10.46 -11.19
C TYR A 120 12.35 11.36 -11.12
N PRO A 121 13.20 11.27 -10.07
CA PRO A 121 14.40 12.11 -9.98
C PRO A 121 15.39 11.95 -11.15
N PRO A 122 15.81 10.74 -11.57
CA PRO A 122 16.74 10.58 -12.67
C PRO A 122 16.13 10.97 -14.02
N VAL A 123 14.85 10.67 -14.27
CA VAL A 123 14.18 11.08 -15.52
C VAL A 123 14.10 12.59 -15.61
N LYS A 124 13.67 13.27 -14.53
CA LYS A 124 13.68 14.72 -14.47
C LYS A 124 15.08 15.27 -14.72
N ALA A 125 16.09 14.68 -14.08
CA ALA A 125 17.47 15.12 -14.21
C ALA A 125 18.02 15.03 -15.64
N ILE A 126 17.72 13.94 -16.36
CA ILE A 126 18.10 13.77 -17.76
C ILE A 126 17.44 14.84 -18.63
N LEU A 127 16.17 15.15 -18.39
CA LEU A 127 15.44 16.18 -19.15
C LEU A 127 15.91 17.60 -18.84
N THR A 128 16.31 17.88 -17.60
CA THR A 128 16.75 19.24 -17.19
C THR A 128 18.26 19.43 -17.22
N GLY A 129 19.06 18.38 -17.44
CA GLY A 129 20.52 18.40 -17.32
C GLY A 129 21.01 18.68 -15.90
N TYR A 130 20.21 18.39 -14.87
CA TYR A 130 20.48 18.82 -13.50
C TYR A 130 19.90 17.87 -12.45
N ILE A 131 20.72 17.42 -11.49
CA ILE A 131 20.27 16.62 -10.34
C ILE A 131 20.81 17.19 -9.03
N GLY A 132 19.96 17.29 -8.01
CA GLY A 132 20.33 17.81 -6.70
C GLY A 132 19.81 16.93 -5.57
N PHE A 133 20.65 16.73 -4.55
CA PHE A 133 20.29 16.07 -3.30
C PHE A 133 19.98 17.11 -2.21
N ARG A 134 19.33 16.67 -1.11
CA ARG A 134 19.02 17.53 0.04
C ARG A 134 20.30 17.85 0.83
N GLY A 135 21.16 18.72 0.30
CA GLY A 135 22.37 19.21 0.94
C GLY A 135 23.00 20.36 0.15
N LEU A 136 23.53 21.38 0.85
CA LEU A 136 24.31 22.46 0.23
C LEU A 136 25.52 21.85 -0.50
N GLY A 137 25.72 22.22 -1.76
CA GLY A 137 26.83 21.70 -2.59
C GLY A 137 26.62 20.31 -3.20
N GLN A 138 25.50 19.62 -2.95
CA GLN A 138 25.20 18.34 -3.59
C GLN A 138 24.32 18.51 -4.84
N GLN A 139 24.79 19.38 -5.74
CA GLN A 139 24.14 19.69 -7.00
C GLN A 139 25.11 19.34 -8.14
N TYR A 140 24.64 18.53 -9.07
CA TYR A 140 25.44 18.03 -10.18
C TYR A 140 24.78 18.46 -11.50
N PRO A 141 25.24 19.58 -12.10
CA PRO A 141 24.85 19.97 -13.45
C PRO A 141 25.61 19.13 -14.47
N LEU A 142 24.92 18.64 -15.50
CA LEU A 142 25.55 17.85 -16.56
C LEU A 142 26.67 18.63 -17.28
N ALA A 143 26.53 19.95 -17.40
CA ALA A 143 27.49 20.81 -18.10
C ALA A 143 28.82 21.01 -17.34
N SER A 144 28.78 21.06 -16.00
CA SER A 144 29.96 21.36 -15.19
C SER A 144 30.57 20.15 -14.50
N ASP A 145 29.76 19.13 -14.19
CA ASP A 145 30.21 17.88 -13.58
C ASP A 145 29.47 16.68 -14.21
N PRO A 146 29.85 16.27 -15.44
CA PRO A 146 29.19 15.19 -16.14
C PRO A 146 29.36 13.84 -15.43
N TYR A 147 30.50 13.63 -14.76
CA TYR A 147 30.77 12.37 -14.04
C TYR A 147 29.88 12.26 -12.80
N GLY A 148 29.83 13.28 -11.95
CA GLY A 148 28.96 13.31 -10.77
C GLY A 148 27.48 13.21 -11.15
N PHE A 149 27.07 13.88 -12.23
CA PHE A 149 25.71 13.79 -12.75
C PHE A 149 25.31 12.35 -13.12
N TRP A 150 26.11 11.68 -13.96
CA TRP A 150 25.78 10.32 -14.40
C TRP A 150 25.89 9.30 -13.26
N GLN A 151 26.82 9.48 -12.33
CA GLN A 151 26.92 8.65 -11.12
C GLN A 151 25.66 8.78 -10.25
N ALA A 152 25.16 9.99 -10.04
CA ALA A 152 23.94 10.24 -9.28
C ALA A 152 22.70 9.66 -9.97
N VAL A 153 22.59 9.81 -11.30
CA VAL A 153 21.51 9.21 -12.10
C VAL A 153 21.54 7.69 -12.02
N ALA A 154 22.72 7.07 -12.17
CA ALA A 154 22.91 5.63 -12.06
C ALA A 154 22.53 5.11 -10.66
N PHE A 155 22.87 5.84 -9.60
CA PHE A 155 22.49 5.49 -8.23
C PHE A 155 20.96 5.41 -8.05
N TRP A 156 20.22 6.40 -8.57
CA TRP A 156 18.76 6.37 -8.54
C TRP A 156 18.18 5.20 -9.34
N PHE A 157 18.72 4.92 -10.54
CA PHE A 157 18.30 3.75 -11.32
C PHE A 157 18.57 2.44 -10.58
N MET A 158 19.72 2.33 -9.89
CA MET A 158 20.03 1.15 -9.07
C MET A 158 19.01 0.97 -7.95
N GLY A 159 18.62 2.05 -7.27
CA GLY A 159 17.56 2.03 -6.26
C GLY A 159 16.21 1.59 -6.85
N ALA A 160 15.79 2.19 -7.96
CA ALA A 160 14.55 1.83 -8.65
C ALA A 160 14.54 0.36 -9.11
N ALA A 161 15.64 -0.11 -9.71
CA ALA A 161 15.82 -1.49 -10.13
C ALA A 161 15.77 -2.46 -8.94
N THR A 162 16.38 -2.10 -7.80
CA THR A 162 16.33 -2.92 -6.58
C THR A 162 14.91 -3.07 -6.05
N LEU A 163 14.15 -1.98 -5.99
CA LEU A 163 12.75 -2.00 -5.56
C LEU A 163 11.88 -2.84 -6.52
N ALA A 164 12.06 -2.65 -7.83
CA ALA A 164 11.36 -3.44 -8.85
C ALA A 164 11.72 -4.93 -8.76
N PHE A 165 13.00 -5.24 -8.50
CA PHE A 165 13.47 -6.61 -8.32
C PHE A 165 12.84 -7.28 -7.09
N LEU A 166 12.78 -6.60 -5.94
CA LEU A 166 12.13 -7.12 -4.73
C LEU A 166 10.64 -7.39 -4.94
N ALA A 167 9.93 -6.46 -5.58
CA ALA A 167 8.54 -6.67 -5.98
C ALA A 167 8.42 -7.89 -6.93
N GLY A 168 9.33 -7.98 -7.91
CA GLY A 168 9.40 -9.11 -8.83
C GLY A 168 9.62 -10.46 -8.14
N LEU A 169 10.49 -10.52 -7.12
CA LEU A 169 10.73 -11.74 -6.33
C LEU A 169 9.46 -12.20 -5.61
N TYR A 170 8.72 -11.27 -4.99
CA TYR A 170 7.44 -11.57 -4.34
C TYR A 170 6.45 -12.22 -5.32
N TRP A 171 6.21 -11.57 -6.46
CA TRP A 171 5.23 -12.04 -7.45
C TRP A 171 5.66 -13.33 -8.16
N ARG A 172 6.95 -13.46 -8.48
CA ARG A 172 7.53 -14.68 -9.07
C ARG A 172 7.35 -15.89 -8.13
N GLY A 173 7.53 -15.70 -6.83
CA GLY A 173 7.27 -16.75 -5.83
C GLY A 173 5.83 -17.25 -5.86
N LYS A 174 4.85 -16.32 -5.94
CA LYS A 174 3.41 -16.66 -5.99
C LYS A 174 3.03 -17.42 -7.25
N TRP A 175 3.45 -16.94 -8.42
CA TRP A 175 3.12 -17.59 -9.68
C TRP A 175 3.74 -18.98 -9.81
N ARG A 176 4.96 -19.18 -9.30
CA ARG A 176 5.58 -20.51 -9.26
C ARG A 176 4.79 -21.47 -8.39
N ALA A 177 4.47 -21.09 -7.15
CA ALA A 177 3.71 -21.92 -6.23
C ALA A 177 2.34 -22.32 -6.82
N HIS A 178 1.66 -21.38 -7.48
CA HIS A 178 0.39 -21.65 -8.16
C HIS A 178 0.53 -22.66 -9.31
N ARG A 179 1.55 -22.49 -10.17
CA ARG A 179 1.78 -23.39 -11.31
C ARG A 179 2.10 -24.81 -10.88
N THR A 180 2.92 -24.97 -9.83
CA THR A 180 3.22 -26.29 -9.27
C THR A 180 1.94 -26.95 -8.75
N ALA A 181 1.14 -26.23 -7.98
CA ALA A 181 -0.12 -26.76 -7.44
C ALA A 181 -1.11 -27.19 -8.53
N THR A 182 -1.21 -26.45 -9.63
CA THR A 182 -2.07 -26.83 -10.77
C THR A 182 -1.54 -28.02 -11.55
N THR A 183 -0.21 -28.20 -11.61
CA THR A 183 0.41 -29.32 -12.34
C THR A 183 0.25 -30.63 -11.56
N THR A 184 0.45 -30.61 -10.24
CA THR A 184 0.23 -31.79 -9.38
C THR A 184 -1.23 -32.22 -9.32
N ALA A 185 -2.18 -31.30 -9.50
CA ALA A 185 -3.60 -31.63 -9.54
C ALA A 185 -4.08 -32.20 -10.88
N ALA A 186 -3.26 -32.12 -11.94
CA ALA A 186 -3.59 -32.59 -13.28
C ALA A 186 -2.88 -33.91 -13.67
N ALA A 187 -1.97 -34.40 -12.82
CA ALA A 187 -1.28 -35.68 -12.94
C ALA A 187 -1.95 -36.72 -12.02
#